data_AF-A0A0M9ULP1-F1
#
_entry.id   AF-A0A0M9ULP1-F1
#
_cell.length_a   1.000
_cell.length_b   1.000
_cell.length_c   1.000
_cell.angle_alpha   90.00
_cell.angle_beta   90.00
_cell.angle_gamma   90.00
#
_symmetry.space_group_name_H-M   'P 1'
#
loop_
_entity.id
_entity.type
_entity.pdbx_description
1 polymer ?
#
loop_
_entity_poly.entity_id
_entity_poly.type
_entity_poly.pdbx_seq_one_letter_code
_entity_poly.pdbx_strand_id
1 'polypeptide(L)'
;MSLAVRKNDLGPSEDMYGEVEADAGVQGSFSPYSWAPLWAAVGAGLCFLGVAAGWWIFAFGVIFAIYGILLWVLEFSRGQHAH
;
A
#
# COMPACT_ATOMS: atom_id res chain seq x y z
N MET A 1 4.70 -4.94 -26.92
CA MET A 1 5.63 -4.10 -26.13
C MET A 1 4.84 -2.98 -25.47
N SER A 2 4.77 -2.96 -24.14
CA SER A 2 3.98 -1.97 -23.39
C SER A 2 4.63 -0.58 -23.43
N LEU A 3 3.88 0.47 -23.08
CA LEU A 3 4.38 1.86 -23.05
C LEU A 3 5.58 2.04 -22.12
N ALA A 4 5.69 1.24 -21.06
CA ALA A 4 6.81 1.31 -20.11
C ALA A 4 8.14 0.92 -20.78
N VAL A 5 8.16 -0.20 -21.52
CA VAL A 5 9.38 -0.71 -22.18
C VAL A 5 9.83 0.20 -23.33
N ARG A 6 8.92 0.99 -23.92
CA ARG A 6 9.30 1.97 -24.94
C ARG A 6 10.00 3.20 -24.35
N LYS A 7 9.81 3.47 -23.06
CA LYS A 7 10.28 4.70 -22.39
C LYS A 7 11.45 4.48 -21.43
N ASN A 8 11.66 3.24 -20.98
CA ASN A 8 12.72 2.88 -20.06
C ASN A 8 13.60 1.79 -20.67
N ASP A 9 14.87 1.79 -20.29
CA ASP A 9 15.76 0.67 -20.60
C ASP A 9 15.29 -0.60 -19.88
N LEU A 10 15.66 -1.75 -20.45
CA LEU A 10 15.36 -3.05 -19.85
C LEU A 10 16.12 -3.16 -18.53
N GLY A 11 15.39 -3.50 -17.46
CA GLY A 11 15.98 -3.65 -16.13
C GLY A 11 16.87 -4.91 -16.04
N PRO A 12 17.72 -5.01 -15.01
CA PRO A 12 18.56 -6.19 -14.77
C PRO A 12 17.76 -7.51 -14.71
N SER A 13 16.50 -7.45 -14.29
CA SER A 13 15.61 -8.62 -14.23
C SER A 13 15.24 -9.22 -15.59
N GLU A 14 15.45 -8.48 -16.68
CA GLU A 14 15.11 -8.90 -18.04
C GLU A 14 16.30 -9.53 -18.78
N ASP A 15 17.50 -9.56 -18.19
CA ASP A 15 18.68 -10.22 -18.74
C ASP A 15 18.82 -11.66 -18.23
N MET A 16 18.76 -12.63 -19.16
CA MET A 16 18.92 -14.06 -18.85
C MET A 16 20.33 -14.42 -18.36
N TYR A 17 21.32 -13.55 -18.59
CA TYR A 17 22.70 -13.70 -18.17
C TYR A 17 23.15 -12.61 -17.19
N GLY A 18 22.20 -11.85 -16.62
CA GLY A 18 22.49 -10.76 -15.70
C GLY A 18 23.22 -11.23 -14.44
N GLU A 19 24.26 -10.50 -14.04
CA GLU A 19 24.98 -10.74 -12.78
C GLU A 19 24.30 -10.08 -11.58
N VAL A 20 24.52 -10.61 -10.38
CA VAL A 20 23.92 -10.08 -9.13
C VAL A 20 24.30 -8.62 -8.87
N GLU A 21 25.50 -8.20 -9.28
CA GLU A 21 25.97 -6.83 -9.10
C GLU A 21 25.19 -5.81 -9.94
N ALA A 22 24.49 -6.25 -10.99
CA ALA A 22 23.68 -5.38 -11.85
C ALA A 22 22.48 -4.75 -11.11
N ASP A 23 22.05 -5.33 -9.98
CA ASP A 23 20.95 -4.83 -9.14
C ASP A 23 21.40 -4.52 -7.70
N ALA A 24 22.66 -4.10 -7.50
CA ALA A 24 23.23 -3.80 -6.18
C ALA A 24 22.76 -2.45 -5.57
N GLY A 25 21.80 -1.78 -6.21
CA GLY A 25 21.29 -0.47 -5.79
C GLY A 25 20.36 -0.52 -4.56
N VAL A 26 19.92 0.66 -4.13
CA VAL A 26 18.88 0.77 -3.09
C VAL A 26 17.51 0.49 -3.74
N GLN A 27 16.87 -0.60 -3.34
CA GLN A 27 15.58 -1.06 -3.89
C GLN A 27 14.41 -0.08 -3.64
N GLY A 28 14.50 0.73 -2.59
CA GLY A 28 13.47 1.69 -2.20
C GLY A 28 13.28 1.74 -0.69
N SER A 29 12.20 2.42 -0.27
CA SER A 29 11.79 2.50 1.13
C SER A 29 10.65 1.53 1.39
N PHE A 30 10.76 0.76 2.46
CA PHE A 30 9.76 -0.20 2.90
C PHE A 30 9.39 0.05 4.36
N SER A 31 8.11 -0.16 4.68
CA SER A 31 7.66 -0.16 6.07
C SER A 31 8.21 -1.39 6.79
N PRO A 32 8.91 -1.24 7.93
CA PRO A 32 9.33 -2.39 8.73
C PRO A 32 8.14 -3.08 9.43
N TYR A 33 7.08 -2.33 9.76
CA TYR A 33 5.81 -2.83 10.28
C TYR A 33 4.72 -1.79 10.04
N SER A 34 3.49 -2.23 9.73
CA SER A 34 2.33 -1.34 9.64
C SER A 34 1.08 -2.04 10.12
N TRP A 35 0.32 -1.38 10.99
CA TRP A 35 -0.98 -1.86 11.48
C TRP A 35 -2.13 -1.30 10.65
N ALA A 36 -1.85 -0.39 9.71
CA ALA A 36 -2.87 0.26 8.91
C ALA A 36 -3.67 -0.70 8.00
N PRO A 37 -3.04 -1.72 7.36
CA PRO A 37 -3.78 -2.70 6.56
C PRO A 37 -4.82 -3.48 7.37
N LEU A 38 -4.55 -3.74 8.66
CA LEU A 38 -5.50 -4.44 9.54
C LEU A 38 -6.78 -3.63 9.72
N TRP A 39 -6.67 -2.34 10.03
CA TRP A 39 -7.82 -1.46 10.19
C TRP A 39 -8.60 -1.25 8.90
N ALA A 40 -7.89 -1.13 7.76
CA ALA A 40 -8.52 -1.06 6.45
C ALA A 40 -9.31 -2.33 6.12
N ALA A 41 -8.76 -3.52 6.41
CA ALA A 41 -9.43 -4.80 6.20
C ALA A 41 -10.66 -4.97 7.11
N VAL A 42 -10.56 -4.60 8.40
CA VAL A 42 -11.71 -4.61 9.33
C VAL A 42 -12.82 -3.68 8.84
N GLY A 43 -12.47 -2.46 8.43
CA GLY A 43 -13.44 -1.51 7.87
C GLY A 43 -14.13 -2.05 6.61
N ALA A 44 -13.36 -2.59 5.66
CA ALA A 44 -13.90 -3.20 4.44
C ALA A 44 -14.81 -4.41 4.74
N GLY A 45 -14.40 -5.27 5.69
CA GLY A 45 -15.20 -6.41 6.13
C GLY A 45 -16.52 -5.99 6.78
N LEU A 46 -16.50 -4.96 7.62
CA LEU A 46 -17.71 -4.39 8.23
C LEU A 46 -18.63 -3.70 7.21
N CYS A 47 -18.07 -3.01 6.22
CA CYS A 47 -18.85 -2.47 5.10
C CYS A 47 -19.56 -3.60 4.34
N PHE A 48 -18.84 -4.66 3.99
CA PHE A 48 -19.44 -5.81 3.31
C PHE A 48 -20.52 -6.49 4.16
N LEU A 49 -20.23 -6.73 5.45
CA LEU A 49 -21.19 -7.28 6.40
C LEU A 49 -22.42 -6.39 6.54
N GLY A 50 -22.25 -5.07 6.56
CA GLY A 50 -23.34 -4.10 6.71
C GLY A 50 -24.34 -4.13 5.57
N VAL A 51 -23.94 -4.52 4.36
CA VAL A 51 -24.88 -4.73 3.24
C VAL A 51 -25.88 -5.85 3.57
N ALA A 52 -25.44 -6.90 4.27
CA ALA A 52 -26.29 -8.03 4.64
C ALA A 52 -26.98 -7.88 6.01
N ALA A 53 -26.28 -7.34 7.01
CA ALA A 53 -26.73 -7.31 8.41
C ALA A 53 -27.34 -5.96 8.83
N GLY A 54 -27.18 -4.89 8.03
CA GLY A 54 -27.87 -3.62 8.23
C GLY A 54 -26.97 -2.39 8.05
N TRP A 55 -27.59 -1.29 7.59
CA TRP A 55 -26.89 -0.04 7.24
C TRP A 55 -26.17 0.65 8.39
N TRP A 56 -26.55 0.41 9.64
CA TRP A 56 -25.84 0.97 10.80
C TRP A 56 -24.44 0.35 10.97
N ILE A 57 -24.26 -0.94 10.65
CA ILE A 57 -22.94 -1.61 10.65
C ILE A 57 -22.09 -1.05 9.53
N PHE A 58 -22.70 -0.80 8.36
CA PHE A 58 -22.02 -0.19 7.22
C PHE A 58 -21.42 1.17 7.60
N ALA A 59 -22.18 2.02 8.29
CA ALA A 59 -21.68 3.32 8.76
C ALA A 59 -20.44 3.18 9.68
N PHE A 60 -20.44 2.22 10.61
CA PHE A 60 -19.24 1.94 11.42
C PHE A 60 -18.08 1.40 10.59
N GLY A 61 -18.35 0.52 9.62
CA GLY A 61 -17.34 0.02 8.70
C GLY A 61 -16.64 1.14 7.93
N VAL A 62 -17.40 2.14 7.45
CA VAL A 62 -16.86 3.31 6.76
C VAL A 62 -15.92 4.11 7.67
N ILE A 63 -16.27 4.30 8.94
CA ILE A 63 -15.42 5.00 9.91
C ILE A 63 -14.08 4.29 10.07
N PHE A 64 -14.09 2.97 10.28
CA PHE A 64 -12.86 2.18 10.41
C PHE A 64 -12.05 2.15 9.11
N ALA A 65 -12.70 2.07 7.96
CA ALA A 65 -12.04 2.09 6.66
C ALA A 65 -11.31 3.42 6.42
N ILE A 66 -11.97 4.55 6.68
CA ILE A 66 -11.37 5.89 6.58
C ILE A 66 -10.20 6.01 7.55
N TYR A 67 -10.36 5.59 8.80
CA TYR A 67 -9.29 5.60 9.79
C TYR A 67 -8.07 4.78 9.33
N GLY A 68 -8.30 3.56 8.85
CA GLY A 68 -7.23 2.69 8.34
C GLY A 68 -6.51 3.29 7.13
N ILE A 69 -7.24 3.89 6.18
CA ILE A 69 -6.65 4.54 5.00
C ILE A 69 -5.84 5.77 5.40
N LEU A 70 -6.37 6.64 6.27
CA LEU A 70 -5.64 7.83 6.73
C LEU A 70 -4.38 7.43 7.49
N LEU A 71 -4.46 6.42 8.36
CA LEU A 71 -3.29 5.89 9.06
C LEU A 71 -2.26 5.36 8.07
N TRP A 72 -2.67 4.64 7.03
CA TRP A 72 -1.77 4.05 6.04
C TRP A 72 -1.08 5.11 5.18
N VAL A 73 -1.85 6.05 4.63
CA VAL A 73 -1.33 7.07 3.71
C VAL A 73 -0.43 8.06 4.45
N LEU A 74 -0.79 8.42 5.69
CA LEU A 74 -0.04 9.40 6.47
C LEU A 74 1.05 8.78 7.35
N GLU A 75 1.23 7.46 7.31
CA GLU A 75 2.16 6.72 8.19
C GLU A 75 3.58 7.30 8.17
N PHE A 76 4.09 7.58 6.97
CA PHE A 76 5.43 8.13 6.75
C PHE A 76 5.46 9.65 6.56
N SER A 77 4.31 10.32 6.57
CA SER A 77 4.19 11.77 6.35
C SER A 77 4.35 12.61 7.63
N ARG A 78 4.49 11.98 8.80
CA ARG A 78 4.49 12.66 10.12
C ARG A 78 5.88 13.14 10.59
N GLY A 79 6.95 12.78 9.89
CA GLY A 79 8.33 12.96 10.35
C GLY A 79 9.05 14.26 9.98
N GLN A 80 8.48 15.14 9.12
CA GLN A 80 9.21 16.33 8.62
C GLN A 80 8.75 17.69 9.20
N HIS A 81 7.72 17.74 10.06
CA HIS A 81 7.19 19.00 10.61
C HIS A 81 7.00 19.00 12.14
N ALA A 82 7.80 18.22 12.86
CA ALA A 82 7.89 18.29 14.33
C ALA A 82 9.10 19.14 14.77
N HIS A 83 9.18 20.37 14.27
CA HIS A 83 10.05 21.43 14.78
C HIS A 83 9.20 22.46 15.51
#